data_AF-A0A627Z1J8-F1
#
_entry.id   AF-A0A627Z1J8-F1
#
_cell.length_a   1.000
_cell.length_b   1.000
_cell.length_c   1.000
_cell.angle_alpha   90.00
_cell.angle_beta   90.00
_cell.angle_gamma   90.00
#
_symmetry.space_group_name_H-M   'P 1'
#
loop_
_entity.id
_entity.type
_entity.pdbx_description
1 polymer ?
#
loop_
_entity_poly.entity_id
_entity_poly.type
_entity_poly.pdbx_seq_one_letter_code
_entity_poly.pdbx_strand_id
1 'polypeptide(L)' 'PDTANKLFEEVENVITPLARVVKLGIATDEERSRLEIWEICSVMVNGVDTPQTARKRRL' A
#
# COMPACT_ATOMS: atom_id res chain seq x y z
N PRO A 1 5.79 -5.81 21.33
CA PRO A 1 5.24 -4.76 20.44
C PRO A 1 5.98 -4.76 19.10
N ASP A 2 6.19 -5.95 18.55
CA ASP A 2 7.18 -6.22 17.50
C ASP A 2 6.54 -6.79 16.22
N THR A 3 5.23 -7.04 16.27
CA THR A 3 4.47 -7.62 15.16
C THR A 3 4.25 -6.63 14.02
N ALA A 4 3.99 -5.36 14.33
CA ALA A 4 3.79 -4.33 13.29
C ALA A 4 5.05 -4.14 12.44
N ASN A 5 6.22 -3.99 13.08
CA ASN A 5 7.49 -3.81 12.37
C ASN A 5 7.84 -5.02 11.49
N LYS A 6 7.55 -6.24 11.97
CA LYS A 6 7.75 -7.46 11.17
C LYS A 6 6.85 -7.53 9.94
N LEU A 7 5.59 -7.10 10.06
CA LEU A 7 4.67 -7.06 8.91
C LEU A 7 5.12 -6.02 7.88
N PHE A 8 5.59 -4.85 8.32
CA PHE A 8 6.16 -3.86 7.40
C PHE A 8 7.40 -4.40 6.70
N GLU A 9 8.31 -5.04 7.42
CA GLU A 9 9.51 -5.65 6.83
C GLU A 9 9.16 -6.73 5.78
N GLU A 10 8.19 -7.59 6.08
CA GLU A 10 7.73 -8.62 5.15
C GLU A 10 7.12 -8.03 3.87
N VAL A 11 6.31 -6.97 4.00
CA VAL A 11 5.75 -6.25 2.86
C VAL A 11 6.85 -5.59 2.04
N GLU A 12 7.80 -4.90 2.66
CA GLU A 12 8.92 -4.25 1.97
C GLU A 12 9.79 -5.25 1.19
N ASN A 13 10.01 -6.44 1.77
CA ASN A 13 10.75 -7.53 1.15
C ASN A 13 10.06 -8.08 -0.11
N VAL A 14 8.74 -7.95 -0.24
CA VAL A 14 7.98 -8.36 -1.42
C VAL A 14 7.84 -7.23 -2.44
N ILE A 15 7.59 -6.00 -1.99
CA ILE A 15 7.28 -4.87 -2.89
C ILE A 15 8.53 -4.29 -3.54
N THR A 16 9.63 -4.15 -2.80
CA THR A 16 10.89 -3.61 -3.33
C THR A 16 11.40 -4.37 -4.57
N PRO A 17 11.50 -5.72 -4.56
CA PRO A 17 11.94 -6.46 -5.75
C PRO A 17 10.93 -6.37 -6.90
N LEU A 18 9.62 -6.43 -6.63
CA LEU A 18 8.58 -6.30 -7.65
C LEU A 18 8.64 -4.94 -8.36
N ALA A 19 8.76 -3.84 -7.61
CA ALA A 19 8.92 -2.50 -8.17
C ALA A 19 10.18 -2.38 -9.05
N ARG A 20 11.28 -3.05 -8.65
CA ARG A 20 12.52 -3.06 -9.43
C ARG A 20 12.32 -3.78 -10.77
N VAL A 21 11.72 -4.96 -10.81
CA VAL A 21 11.56 -5.71 -12.07
C VAL A 21 10.59 -5.01 -13.02
N VAL A 22 9.58 -4.31 -12.50
CA VAL A 22 8.69 -3.45 -13.30
C VAL A 22 9.46 -2.28 -13.88
N LYS A 23 10.26 -1.58 -13.06
CA LYS A 23 11.11 -0.47 -13.52
C LYS A 23 12.11 -0.89 -14.60
N LEU A 24 12.64 -2.10 -14.52
CA LEU A 24 13.57 -2.66 -15.50
C LEU A 24 12.88 -3.17 -16.78
N GLY A 25 11.54 -3.17 -16.84
CA GLY A 25 10.78 -3.64 -18.00
C GLY A 25 10.83 -5.16 -18.21
N ILE A 26 11.22 -5.92 -17.18
CA ILE A 26 11.37 -7.39 -17.25
C ILE A 26 10.31 -8.14 -16.44
N ALA A 27 9.43 -7.42 -15.74
CA ALA A 27 8.32 -8.02 -15.02
C ALA A 27 7.39 -8.79 -15.95
N THR A 28 6.90 -9.93 -15.46
CA THR A 28 5.77 -10.65 -16.04
C THR A 28 4.46 -9.87 -15.88
N ASP A 29 3.42 -10.26 -16.61
CA ASP A 29 2.07 -9.67 -16.46
C ASP A 29 1.52 -9.86 -15.05
N GLU A 30 1.81 -11.00 -14.43
CA GLU A 30 1.38 -11.29 -13.06
C GLU A 30 2.07 -10.36 -12.05
N GLU A 31 3.38 -10.15 -12.17
CA GLU A 31 4.12 -9.26 -11.28
C GLU A 31 3.67 -7.80 -11.43
N ARG A 32 3.36 -7.37 -12.66
CA ARG A 32 2.75 -6.06 -12.93
C ARG A 32 1.39 -5.92 -12.24
N SER A 33 0.51 -6.91 -12.44
CA SER A 33 -0.83 -6.91 -11.86
C SER A 33 -0.80 -6.92 -10.33
N ARG A 34 0.12 -7.69 -9.73
CA ARG A 34 0.31 -7.72 -8.27
C ARG A 34 0.75 -6.37 -7.71
N LEU A 35 1.65 -5.66 -8.39
CA LEU A 35 2.11 -4.33 -7.96
C LEU A 35 1.00 -3.28 -8.11
N GLU A 36 0.19 -3.36 -9.17
CA GLU A 36 -0.99 -2.51 -9.37
C GLU A 36 -2.04 -2.71 -8.26
N ILE A 37 -2.35 -3.97 -7.93
CA ILE A 37 -3.27 -4.30 -6.83
C ILE A 37 -2.72 -3.78 -5.50
N TRP A 38 -1.43 -3.92 -5.24
CA TRP A 38 -0.80 -3.39 -4.03
C TRP A 38 -0.95 -1.87 -3.91
N GLU A 39 -0.72 -1.13 -5.00
CA GLU A 39 -0.87 0.33 -5.00
C GLU A 39 -2.34 0.74 -4.76
N ILE A 40 -3.29 0.09 -5.44
CA ILE A 40 -4.73 0.33 -5.24
C ILE A 40 -5.12 0.09 -3.78
N CYS A 41 -4.72 -1.05 -3.22
CA CYS A 41 -5.01 -1.38 -1.82
C CYS A 41 -4.31 -0.44 -0.84
N SER A 42 -3.05 -0.06 -1.10
CA SER A 42 -2.29 0.89 -0.28
C SER A 42 -2.95 2.26 -0.26
N VAL A 43 -3.37 2.77 -1.42
CA VAL A 43 -4.12 4.03 -1.53
C VAL A 43 -5.49 3.92 -0.86
N MET A 44 -6.22 2.82 -1.00
CA MET A 44 -7.51 2.66 -0.32
C MET A 44 -7.37 2.60 1.21
N VAL A 45 -6.28 2.01 1.71
CA VAL A 45 -5.98 1.94 3.15
C VAL A 45 -5.50 3.29 3.70
N ASN A 46 -4.68 4.02 2.93
CA ASN A 46 -4.08 5.29 3.36
C ASN A 46 -4.92 6.53 2.99
N GLY A 47 -5.84 6.41 2.01
CA GLY A 47 -6.65 7.48 1.46
C GLY A 47 -8.11 7.50 1.93
N VAL A 48 -8.51 6.55 2.79
CA VAL A 48 -9.72 6.71 3.61
C VAL A 48 -9.34 7.52 4.84
N ASP A 49 -9.28 8.84 4.64
CA ASP A 49 -9.52 9.78 5.73
C ASP A 49 -10.91 9.49 6.31
N THR A 50 -10.88 8.90 7.50
CA THR A 50 -11.75 9.07 8.68
C THR A 50 -13.13 9.70 8.47
N PRO A 51 -14.21 9.16 9.08
CA PRO A 51 -15.49 9.87 9.10
C PRO A 51 -15.27 11.26 9.68
N GLN A 52 -15.45 12.26 8.81
CA GLN A 52 -15.51 13.67 9.11
C GLN A 52 -16.37 13.85 10.36
N THR A 53 -15.72 13.98 11.52
CA THR A 53 -16.42 14.35 12.75
C THR A 53 -16.89 15.77 12.52
N ALA A 54 -18.16 15.90 12.12
CA ALA A 54 -18.89 17.14 12.04
C ALA A 54 -18.97 17.76 13.43
N ARG A 55 -17.88 18.39 13.90
CA ARG A 55 -17.92 19.28 15.06
C ARG A 55 -18.28 20.68 14.58
N LYS A 56 -19.50 20.84 14.06
CA LYS A 56 -20.18 22.14 14.12
C LYS A 56 -20.74 22.31 15.53
N ARG A 57 -19.88 22.68 16.49
CA ARG A 57 -20.35 23.39 17.68
C ARG A 57 -20.66 24.81 17.23
N ARG A 58 -21.94 25.09 16.99
CA ARG A 58 -22.58 26.42 17.07
C ARG A 58 -24.09 26.24 16.93
N LEU A 59 -24.74 26.01 18.08
CA LEU A 59 -25.99 26.64 18.48
C LEU A 59 -25.81 27.08 19.93
#